data_AF-A0A975U5R9-F1
#
_entry.id   AF-A0A975U5R9-F1
#
_cell.length_a   1.000
_cell.length_b   1.000
_cell.length_c   1.000
_cell.angle_alpha   90.00
_cell.angle_beta   90.00
_cell.angle_gamma   90.00
#
_symmetry.space_group_name_H-M   'P 1'
#
loop_
_entity.id
_entity.type
_entity.pdbx_description
1 polymer ?
#
loop_
_entity_poly.entity_id
_entity_poly.type
_entity_poly.pdbx_seq_one_letter_code
_entity_poly.pdbx_strand_id
1 'polypeptide(L)'
;MAASNANPELDYGFIASSDNQLVLGKQQWKALVEEAIQHDWFTFRFQAANDESQHTFHREVCSTLEKDHVRYSANQYLFALEQLHATHLFDEYVLQTMVDKLQSAEPLFHTPAYSNSGPKMIGGK
;
A
#
# COMPACT_ATOMS: atom_id res chain seq x y z
N MET A 1 -14.27 -6.31 -5.64
CA MET A 1 -13.45 -7.18 -4.77
C MET A 1 -13.56 -8.58 -5.31
N ALA A 2 -12.46 -9.27 -5.58
CA ALA A 2 -12.48 -10.71 -5.81
C ALA A 2 -13.04 -11.36 -4.54
N ALA A 3 -14.15 -12.08 -4.62
CA ALA A 3 -14.53 -12.96 -3.53
C ALA A 3 -13.62 -14.18 -3.56
N SER A 4 -12.41 -14.06 -3.01
CA SER A 4 -11.65 -15.25 -2.63
C SER A 4 -12.40 -15.89 -1.47
N ASN A 5 -13.16 -16.96 -1.76
CA ASN A 5 -13.67 -17.84 -0.71
C ASN A 5 -12.47 -18.59 -0.12
N ALA A 6 -11.75 -17.94 0.79
CA ALA A 6 -10.68 -18.55 1.56
C ALA A 6 -11.34 -19.54 2.52
N ASN A 7 -11.56 -20.76 2.06
CA ASN A 7 -11.94 -21.88 2.91
C ASN A 7 -10.65 -22.51 3.46
N PRO A 8 -10.38 -22.41 4.77
CA PRO A 8 -9.16 -22.97 5.37
C PRO A 8 -9.08 -24.50 5.29
N GLU A 9 -10.17 -25.18 4.91
CA GLU A 9 -10.20 -26.63 4.70
C GLU A 9 -9.80 -27.06 3.28
N LEU A 10 -9.62 -26.11 2.36
CA LEU A 10 -9.14 -26.38 1.00
C LEU A 10 -7.65 -26.07 0.89
N ASP A 11 -6.86 -27.06 0.50
CA ASP A 11 -5.41 -26.91 0.27
C ASP A 11 -5.05 -26.06 -0.98
N TYR A 12 -6.05 -25.47 -1.63
CA TYR A 12 -5.88 -24.68 -2.86
C TYR A 12 -6.80 -23.46 -2.88
N GLY A 13 -6.31 -22.37 -3.48
CA GLY A 13 -7.12 -21.21 -3.82
C GLY A 13 -7.88 -21.45 -5.11
N PHE A 14 -9.21 -21.38 -5.08
CA PHE A 14 -10.04 -21.53 -6.27
C PHE A 14 -10.56 -20.17 -6.74
N ILE A 15 -10.36 -19.87 -8.02
CA ILE A 15 -10.91 -18.69 -8.69
C ILE A 15 -11.80 -19.20 -9.83
N ALA A 16 -13.12 -19.14 -9.64
CA ALA A 16 -14.09 -19.35 -10.72
C ALA A 16 -14.59 -17.99 -11.24
N SER A 17 -14.61 -17.85 -12.57
CA SER A 17 -15.13 -16.66 -13.24
C SER A 17 -16.67 -16.65 -13.24
N SER A 18 -17.29 -16.45 -12.07
CA SER A 18 -18.72 -16.14 -11.97
C SER A 18 -18.99 -14.64 -11.97
N ASP A 19 -17.97 -13.85 -11.61
CA ASP A 19 -17.99 -12.39 -11.63
C ASP A 19 -17.05 -11.87 -12.72
N ASN A 20 -17.43 -10.74 -13.32
CA ASN A 20 -16.74 -10.00 -14.39
C ASN A 20 -15.38 -9.40 -13.92
N GLN A 21 -14.52 -10.24 -13.38
CA GLN A 21 -13.23 -9.84 -12.85
C GLN A 21 -12.22 -9.86 -13.99
N LEU A 22 -11.70 -8.67 -14.32
CA LEU A 22 -10.72 -8.52 -15.39
C LEU A 22 -9.44 -9.29 -15.04
N VAL A 23 -9.21 -10.41 -15.70
CA VAL A 23 -7.96 -11.17 -15.62
C VAL A 23 -7.05 -10.69 -16.75
N LEU A 24 -5.99 -9.97 -16.40
CA LEU A 24 -4.96 -9.55 -17.35
C LEU A 24 -3.80 -10.55 -17.36
N GLY A 25 -3.18 -10.74 -18.53
CA GLY A 25 -1.93 -11.48 -18.67
C GLY A 25 -0.74 -10.71 -18.07
N LYS A 26 0.37 -11.41 -17.78
CA LYS A 26 1.54 -10.81 -17.11
C LYS A 26 2.07 -9.55 -17.82
N GLN A 27 2.19 -9.59 -19.15
CA GLN A 27 2.64 -8.44 -19.94
C GLN A 27 1.64 -7.27 -19.91
N GLN A 28 0.34 -7.57 -19.87
CA GLN A 28 -0.70 -6.54 -19.76
C GLN A 28 -0.68 -5.87 -18.38
N TRP A 29 -0.46 -6.64 -17.30
CA TRP A 29 -0.24 -6.07 -15.96
C TRP A 29 0.96 -5.14 -15.93
N LYS A 30 2.09 -5.57 -16.50
CA LYS A 30 3.29 -4.74 -16.57
C LYS A 30 3.02 -3.43 -17.31
N ALA A 31 2.43 -3.50 -18.51
CA ALA A 31 2.13 -2.31 -19.30
C ALA A 31 1.17 -1.35 -18.57
N LEU A 32 0.15 -1.89 -17.89
CA LEU A 32 -0.79 -1.09 -17.10
C LEU A 32 -0.11 -0.38 -15.92
N VAL A 33 0.81 -1.06 -15.24
CA VAL A 33 1.60 -0.46 -14.14
C VAL A 33 2.52 0.62 -14.67
N GLU A 34 3.24 0.38 -15.77
CA GLU A 34 4.12 1.37 -16.39
C GLU A 34 3.35 2.62 -16.82
N GLU A 35 2.16 2.46 -17.42
CA GLU A 35 1.27 3.56 -17.78
C GLU A 35 0.79 4.33 -16.55
N ALA A 36 0.39 3.63 -15.48
CA ALA A 36 -0.05 4.27 -14.25
C ALA A 36 1.07 5.02 -13.51
N ILE A 37 2.32 4.56 -13.59
CA ILE A 37 3.49 5.29 -13.08
C ILE A 37 3.66 6.59 -13.87
N GLN A 38 3.56 6.54 -15.21
CA GLN A 38 3.73 7.72 -16.07
C GLN A 38 2.64 8.78 -15.88
N HIS A 39 1.44 8.38 -15.47
CA HIS A 39 0.28 9.26 -15.30
C HIS A 39 -0.13 9.51 -13.84
N ASP A 40 0.65 9.03 -12.87
CA ASP A 40 0.38 9.15 -11.43
C ASP A 40 -1.02 8.65 -11.02
N TRP A 41 -1.44 7.50 -11.55
CA TRP A 41 -2.76 6.90 -11.26
C TRP A 41 -2.80 6.09 -9.95
N PHE A 42 -1.76 6.20 -9.14
CA PHE A 42 -1.69 5.50 -7.86
C PHE A 42 -2.29 6.34 -6.73
N THR A 43 -3.13 5.68 -5.95
CA THR A 43 -3.60 6.16 -4.65
C THR A 43 -3.01 5.30 -3.54
N PHE A 44 -2.67 5.94 -2.43
CA PHE A 44 -2.02 5.30 -1.29
C PHE A 44 -2.89 5.36 -0.05
N ARG A 45 -3.03 4.22 0.63
CA ARG A 45 -3.64 4.10 1.95
C ARG A 45 -2.57 3.73 2.96
N PHE A 46 -2.61 4.36 4.13
CA PHE A 46 -1.64 4.14 5.21
C PHE A 46 -2.28 3.38 6.37
N GLN A 47 -1.87 2.14 6.58
CA GLN A 47 -2.38 1.29 7.66
C GLN A 47 -1.47 1.37 8.89
N ALA A 48 -1.98 1.93 9.99
CA ALA A 48 -1.20 2.03 11.22
C ALA A 48 -0.95 0.67 11.87
N ALA A 49 0.31 0.40 12.19
CA ALA A 49 0.72 -0.67 13.09
C ALA A 49 0.89 -0.08 14.50
N ASN A 50 -0.05 -0.42 15.38
CA ASN A 50 -0.10 0.10 16.74
C ASN A 50 0.34 -0.96 17.76
N ASP A 51 0.94 -0.51 18.86
CA ASP A 51 1.16 -1.36 20.03
C ASP A 51 -0.10 -1.50 20.90
N GLU A 52 0.02 -2.26 22.00
CA GLU A 52 -1.06 -2.48 22.97
C GLU A 52 -1.59 -1.17 23.60
N SER A 53 -0.77 -0.11 23.60
CA SER A 53 -1.10 1.21 24.14
C SER A 53 -1.61 2.19 23.05
N GLN A 54 -1.94 1.69 21.85
CA GLN A 54 -2.35 2.47 20.68
C GLN A 54 -1.31 3.45 20.15
N HIS A 55 -0.04 3.30 20.52
CA HIS A 55 1.03 4.08 19.93
C HIS A 55 1.38 3.52 18.54
N THR A 56 1.27 4.37 17.52
CA THR A 56 1.60 4.02 16.14
C THR A 56 3.12 3.95 15.96
N PHE A 57 3.64 2.76 15.64
CA PHE A 57 5.07 2.58 15.37
C PHE A 57 5.44 3.01 13.94
N HIS A 58 4.68 2.54 12.95
CA HIS A 58 4.76 2.97 11.56
C HIS A 58 3.40 2.81 10.88
N ARG A 59 3.31 3.25 9.62
CA ARG A 59 2.17 3.00 8.76
C ARG A 59 2.61 2.24 7.52
N GLU A 60 2.01 1.08 7.28
CA GLU A 60 2.21 0.30 6.06
C GLU A 60 1.55 1.01 4.88
N VAL A 61 2.25 1.04 3.74
CA VAL A 61 1.79 1.70 2.51
C VAL A 61 1.10 0.67 1.63
N CYS A 62 -0.22 0.82 1.44
CA CYS A 62 -0.97 0.03 0.48
C CYS A 62 -1.27 0.87 -0.77
N SER A 63 -0.82 0.41 -1.93
CA SER A 63 -1.07 1.08 -3.21
C SER A 63 -2.33 0.53 -3.91
N THR A 64 -2.97 1.40 -4.68
CA THR A 64 -4.06 1.04 -5.58
C THR A 64 -3.94 1.87 -6.85
N LEU A 65 -4.06 1.21 -7.99
CA LEU A 65 -4.12 1.82 -9.32
C LEU A 65 -5.59 2.00 -9.73
N GLU A 66 -5.95 3.15 -10.28
CA GLU A 66 -7.30 3.38 -10.82
C GLU A 66 -7.22 3.82 -12.29
N LYS A 67 -7.93 3.12 -13.18
CA LYS A 67 -8.03 3.44 -14.60
C LYS A 67 -9.46 3.17 -15.08
N ASP A 68 -10.05 4.11 -15.81
CA ASP A 68 -11.41 3.97 -16.38
C ASP A 68 -12.47 3.54 -15.34
N HIS A 69 -12.39 4.09 -14.13
CA HIS A 69 -13.22 3.74 -12.96
C HIS A 69 -13.06 2.30 -12.45
N VAL A 70 -12.05 1.58 -12.92
CA VAL A 70 -11.68 0.26 -12.44
C VAL A 70 -10.51 0.39 -11.48
N ARG A 71 -10.69 -0.19 -10.28
CA ARG A 71 -9.73 -0.15 -9.19
C ARG A 71 -8.96 -1.47 -9.10
N TYR A 72 -7.62 -1.39 -9.08
CA TYR A 72 -6.72 -2.53 -9.01
C TYR A 72 -5.77 -2.43 -7.81
N SER A 73 -5.80 -3.40 -6.91
CA SER A 73 -4.90 -3.46 -5.75
C SER A 73 -3.57 -4.16 -6.07
N ALA A 74 -2.54 -3.86 -5.28
CA ALA A 74 -1.16 -4.35 -5.50
C ALA A 74 -1.05 -5.86 -5.69
N ASN A 75 -1.77 -6.64 -4.89
CA ASN A 75 -1.79 -8.10 -5.00
C ASN A 75 -2.27 -8.63 -6.37
N GLN A 76 -2.98 -7.83 -7.17
CA GLN A 76 -3.41 -8.25 -8.51
C GLN A 76 -2.29 -8.19 -9.55
N TYR A 77 -1.36 -7.23 -9.43
CA TYR A 77 -0.31 -7.00 -10.42
C TYR A 77 1.11 -7.35 -9.93
N LEU A 78 1.38 -7.34 -8.62
CA LEU A 78 2.73 -7.58 -8.09
C LEU A 78 3.31 -8.94 -8.52
N PHE A 79 2.50 -10.00 -8.50
CA PHE A 79 2.95 -11.32 -8.95
C PHE A 79 3.40 -11.31 -10.42
N ALA A 80 2.71 -10.58 -11.29
CA ALA A 80 3.10 -10.47 -12.69
C ALA A 80 4.42 -9.70 -12.86
N LEU A 81 4.61 -8.62 -12.10
CA LEU A 81 5.85 -7.85 -12.11
C LEU A 81 7.05 -8.67 -11.62
N GLU A 82 6.88 -9.43 -10.55
CA GLU A 82 7.92 -10.31 -10.00
C GLU A 82 8.36 -11.35 -11.02
N GLN A 83 7.40 -12.01 -11.66
CA GLN A 83 7.64 -13.02 -12.69
C GLN A 83 8.29 -12.46 -13.96
N LEU A 84 8.21 -11.14 -14.18
CA LEU A 84 8.84 -10.43 -15.29
C LEU A 84 10.11 -9.67 -14.87
N HIS A 85 10.58 -9.87 -13.62
CA HIS A 85 11.72 -9.15 -13.04
C HIS A 85 11.57 -7.62 -13.10
N ALA A 86 10.34 -7.12 -13.00
CA ALA A 86 9.98 -5.71 -13.17
C ALA A 86 9.48 -5.05 -11.88
N THR A 87 9.51 -5.73 -10.73
CA THR A 87 9.02 -5.19 -9.45
C THR A 87 9.72 -3.89 -9.05
N HIS A 88 11.02 -3.80 -9.31
CA HIS A 88 11.84 -2.62 -8.99
C HIS A 88 11.29 -1.32 -9.56
N LEU A 89 10.69 -1.34 -10.76
CA LEU A 89 10.09 -0.15 -11.39
C LEU A 89 8.98 0.44 -10.50
N PHE A 90 8.17 -0.45 -9.93
CA PHE A 90 7.08 -0.06 -9.04
C PHE A 90 7.61 0.33 -7.65
N ASP A 91 8.55 -0.43 -7.10
CA ASP A 91 9.14 -0.15 -5.78
C ASP A 91 9.83 1.22 -5.74
N GLU A 92 10.63 1.54 -6.77
CA GLU A 92 11.31 2.83 -6.89
C GLU A 92 10.31 3.99 -6.96
N TYR A 93 9.25 3.84 -7.76
CA TYR A 93 8.17 4.83 -7.84
C TYR A 93 7.50 5.08 -6.48
N VAL A 94 7.12 4.01 -5.76
CA VAL A 94 6.48 4.14 -4.45
C VAL A 94 7.42 4.79 -3.45
N LEU A 95 8.69 4.36 -3.40
CA LEU A 95 9.68 4.94 -2.48
C LEU A 95 9.89 6.43 -2.73
N GLN A 96 10.08 6.83 -3.99
CA GLN A 96 10.25 8.24 -4.34
C GLN A 96 9.01 9.05 -3.92
N THR A 97 7.82 8.55 -4.23
CA THR A 97 6.56 9.20 -3.84
C THR A 97 6.43 9.36 -2.33
N MET A 98 6.82 8.34 -1.55
CA MET A 98 6.77 8.42 -0.09
C MET A 98 7.81 9.40 0.48
N VAL A 99 9.01 9.45 -0.08
CA VAL A 99 10.03 10.43 0.29
C VAL A 99 9.55 11.84 0.02
N ASP A 100 8.97 12.10 -1.16
CA ASP A 100 8.46 13.43 -1.51
C ASP A 100 7.33 13.85 -0.55
N LYS A 101 6.43 12.92 -0.21
CA LYS A 101 5.38 13.15 0.78
C LYS A 101 5.93 13.48 2.17
N LEU A 102 6.96 12.77 2.63
CA LEU A 102 7.63 13.05 3.91
C LEU A 102 8.29 14.44 3.92
N GLN A 103 8.91 14.84 2.83
CA GLN A 103 9.55 16.16 2.70
C GLN A 103 8.54 17.31 2.63
N SER A 104 7.36 17.07 2.05
CA SER A 104 6.30 18.07 1.93
C SER A 104 5.60 18.44 3.25
N ALA A 105 6.01 17.84 4.37
CA ALA A 105 5.43 18.03 5.71
C ALA A 105 3.92 17.76 5.79
N GLU A 106 3.40 16.87 4.93
CA GLU A 106 2.01 16.44 5.00
C GLU A 106 1.73 15.81 6.38
N PRO A 107 0.74 16.32 7.15
CA PRO A 107 0.59 16.01 8.58
C PRO A 107 0.29 14.53 8.89
N LEU A 108 -0.06 13.73 7.88
CA LEU A 108 -0.30 12.28 8.02
C LEU A 108 0.96 11.47 8.35
N PHE A 109 2.15 12.02 8.10
CA PHE A 109 3.43 11.34 8.32
C PHE A 109 4.17 11.76 9.58
N HIS A 110 3.70 12.79 10.28
CA HIS A 110 4.15 13.07 11.63
C HIS A 110 3.36 12.17 12.58
N THR A 111 3.95 11.07 13.03
CA THR A 111 3.60 10.54 14.34
C THR A 111 3.74 11.71 15.32
N PRO A 112 2.74 12.01 16.17
CA PRO A 112 2.97 12.93 17.28
C PRO A 112 3.96 12.22 18.20
N ALA A 113 5.25 12.40 17.92
CA ALA A 113 6.29 12.14 18.89
C ALA A 113 5.88 12.94 20.11
N TYR A 114 5.65 12.24 21.22
CA TYR A 114 5.48 12.84 22.52
C TYR A 114 6.49 13.98 22.65
N SER A 115 6.01 15.23 22.63
CA SER A 115 6.74 16.36 23.18
C SER A 115 6.79 16.11 24.68
N ASN A 116 7.71 15.25 25.11
CA ASN A 116 8.11 15.20 26.50
C ASN A 116 8.88 16.50 26.77
N SER A 117 8.13 17.56 27.06
CA SER A 117 8.65 18.70 27.81
C SER A 117 9.14 18.12 29.14
N GLY A 118 10.45 17.90 29.24
CA GLY A 118 11.09 17.36 30.44
C GLY A 118 10.91 18.24 31.68
N PRO A 119 11.48 17.79 32.81
CA PRO A 119 10.73 17.38 33.99
C PRO A 119 10.01 18.55 34.66
N LYS A 120 8.79 18.31 35.15
CA LYS A 120 8.20 19.19 36.16
C LYS A 120 8.98 18.98 37.46
N MET A 121 10.01 19.81 37.64
CA MET A 121 10.71 19.99 38.91
C MET A 121 9.65 20.20 39.99
N ILE A 122 9.48 19.22 40.86
CA ILE A 122 8.78 19.37 42.14
C ILE A 122 9.68 20.22 43.04
N GLY A 123 9.56 21.55 42.86
CA GLY A 123 10.05 22.55 43.81
C GLY A 123 9.19 22.48 45.07
N GLY A 124 9.83 22.19 46.20
CA GLY A 124 9.16 22.02 47.48
C GLY A 124 8.58 23.30 48.07
N LYS A 125 7.59 23.11 48.92
CA LYS A 125 7.64 23.43 50.36
C LYS A 125 6.49 22.72 51.06
#